data_AF-A0A956AIB0-F1
#
_entry.id   AF-A0A956AIB0-F1
#
_cell.length_a   1.000
_cell.length_b   1.000
_cell.length_c   1.000
_cell.angle_alpha   90.00
_cell.angle_beta   90.00
_cell.angle_gamma   90.00
#
_symmetry.space_group_name_H-M   'P 1'
#
loop_
_entity.id
_entity.type
_entity.pdbx_description
1 polymer ?
#
loop_
_entity_poly.entity_id
_entity_poly.type
_entity_poly.pdbx_seq_one_letter_code
_entity_poly.pdbx_strand_id
1 'polypeptide(L)'
;MKRLSGLLVLLALCSSAGAHPVDVTPEVLKIAQEVKTSPGNLPRLQVTVKGETKPLPLQRTDVFAELSTHVATVDVVQTYKNEFKRPIDAVYVFPLPENAAVDDLKIEVAGRVIVAEIQRREDARKTYEAARKAGNTAALLEQERPNIFTQSVANIPPGEEIKVMVRFVQQLTHDGGEVEWAFPMVVGPRFIPGNPTGASGTGWSPDTDAVPDASRITPPIVGDGLRSGHDISIEVLLDTGLPIEDLQTPTHEVESWSEENGVTHLSLADHESLPNRDFVLR
;
A
#
# COMPACT_ATOMS: atom_id res chain seq x y z
N MET A 1 -17.39 -24.63 -9.81
CA MET A 1 -16.98 -23.25 -9.48
C MET A 1 -15.52 -23.08 -9.89
N LYS A 2 -15.25 -22.25 -10.91
CA LYS A 2 -13.88 -22.03 -11.41
C LYS A 2 -13.12 -21.17 -10.41
N ARG A 3 -12.00 -21.65 -9.89
CA ARG A 3 -11.07 -20.86 -9.07
C ARG A 3 -10.61 -19.66 -9.91
N LEU A 4 -10.89 -18.44 -9.43
CA LEU A 4 -10.25 -17.22 -9.91
C LEU A 4 -8.82 -17.19 -9.34
N SER A 5 -7.92 -18.01 -9.92
CA SER A 5 -6.48 -17.90 -9.72
C SER A 5 -5.87 -16.90 -10.71
N GLY A 6 -6.58 -15.80 -10.96
CA GLY A 6 -6.19 -14.75 -11.90
C GLY A 6 -5.82 -13.50 -11.13
N LEU A 7 -4.59 -13.03 -11.34
CA LEU A 7 -4.05 -11.76 -10.85
C LEU A 7 -5.12 -10.65 -10.89
N LEU A 8 -5.50 -10.15 -9.72
CA LEU A 8 -6.44 -9.04 -9.60
C LEU A 8 -5.69 -7.74 -9.90
N VAL A 9 -6.17 -6.98 -10.88
CA VAL A 9 -5.64 -5.66 -11.18
C VAL A 9 -6.81 -4.69 -11.32
N LEU A 10 -6.82 -3.67 -10.48
CA LEU A 10 -7.87 -2.66 -10.40
C LEU A 10 -7.39 -1.38 -11.10
N LEU A 11 -8.19 -0.84 -12.02
CA LEU A 11 -7.87 0.34 -12.83
C LEU A 11 -8.92 1.44 -12.66
N ALA A 12 -8.48 2.66 -12.37
CA ALA A 12 -9.35 3.83 -12.22
C ALA A 12 -8.93 4.95 -13.21
N LEU A 13 -9.89 5.60 -13.89
CA LEU A 13 -9.63 6.67 -14.89
C LEU A 13 -10.46 7.95 -14.64
N CYS A 14 -9.82 9.12 -14.72
CA CYS A 14 -10.52 10.40 -14.82
C CYS A 14 -10.10 11.17 -16.08
N SER A 15 -11.05 11.45 -16.97
CA SER A 15 -10.79 12.22 -18.19
C SER A 15 -10.78 13.72 -17.88
N SER A 16 -9.67 14.40 -18.19
CA SER A 16 -9.64 15.86 -18.32
C SER A 16 -9.04 16.24 -19.67
N ALA A 17 -9.76 17.05 -20.43
CA ALA A 17 -9.32 17.53 -21.73
C ALA A 17 -8.17 18.54 -21.58
N GLY A 18 -6.99 18.18 -22.09
CA GLY A 18 -5.95 19.13 -22.51
C GLY A 18 -4.58 18.99 -21.84
N ALA A 19 -3.67 18.24 -22.48
CA ALA A 19 -2.22 18.45 -22.33
C ALA A 19 -1.47 17.88 -23.56
N HIS A 20 -0.45 18.62 -24.04
CA HIS A 20 0.38 18.26 -25.20
C HIS A 20 1.64 17.47 -24.76
N PRO A 21 2.14 16.51 -25.57
CA PRO A 21 3.28 15.68 -25.21
C PRO A 21 4.63 16.37 -25.46
N VAL A 22 5.59 16.18 -24.56
CA VAL A 22 7.00 16.57 -24.70
C VAL A 22 7.87 15.31 -24.66
N ASP A 23 8.78 15.20 -25.61
CA ASP A 23 9.64 14.04 -25.88
C ASP A 23 11.00 14.17 -25.17
N VAL A 24 11.48 13.13 -24.47
CA VAL A 24 12.83 13.11 -23.88
C VAL A 24 13.40 11.68 -23.80
N THR A 25 14.58 11.50 -24.41
CA THR A 25 15.43 10.30 -24.37
C THR A 25 16.23 10.21 -23.06
N PRO A 26 16.45 9.00 -22.48
CA PRO A 26 17.21 8.86 -21.23
C PRO A 26 18.70 8.58 -21.44
N GLU A 27 19.54 9.28 -20.66
CA GLU A 27 20.98 9.02 -20.48
C GLU A 27 21.20 8.34 -19.10
N VAL A 28 22.03 7.31 -19.05
CA VAL A 28 22.18 6.38 -17.91
C VAL A 28 23.30 6.83 -16.96
N LEU A 29 23.01 6.94 -15.66
CA LEU A 29 24.00 7.20 -14.59
C LEU A 29 24.26 5.95 -13.73
N LYS A 30 25.54 5.71 -13.43
CA LYS A 30 26.09 4.56 -12.67
C LYS A 30 25.90 4.73 -11.16
N ILE A 31 25.55 3.65 -10.45
CA ILE A 31 25.42 3.61 -8.98
C ILE A 31 26.70 3.07 -8.34
N ALA A 32 27.14 3.71 -7.26
CA ALA A 32 28.27 3.31 -6.41
C ALA A 32 27.78 2.66 -5.09
N GLN A 33 28.43 1.55 -4.75
CA GLN A 33 28.63 0.81 -3.49
C GLN A 33 27.57 0.80 -2.35
N GLU A 34 27.19 -0.44 -1.99
CA GLU A 34 26.27 -0.87 -0.93
C GLU A 34 26.70 -0.49 0.50
N VAL A 35 25.72 -0.16 1.35
CA VAL A 35 25.84 -0.08 2.81
C VAL A 35 24.76 -0.98 3.43
N LYS A 36 25.15 -1.91 4.31
CA LYS A 36 24.23 -2.82 5.03
C LYS A 36 23.76 -2.19 6.34
N THR A 37 22.46 -2.24 6.65
CA THR A 37 21.90 -1.81 7.95
C THR A 37 20.89 -2.81 8.54
N SER A 38 20.66 -2.68 9.86
CA SER A 38 19.81 -3.53 10.72
C SER A 38 18.30 -3.34 10.48
N PRO A 39 17.42 -4.29 10.89
CA PRO A 39 15.99 -4.27 10.55
C PRO A 39 15.16 -3.26 11.35
N GLY A 40 14.21 -2.55 10.69
CA GLY A 40 13.21 -1.69 11.36
C GLY A 40 12.66 -0.50 10.55
N ASN A 41 12.65 -0.56 9.21
CA ASN A 41 12.55 0.65 8.38
C ASN A 41 11.37 0.62 7.41
N LEU A 42 10.75 1.79 7.20
CA LEU A 42 9.47 1.98 6.53
C LEU A 42 9.62 2.27 5.02
N PRO A 43 8.67 1.82 4.17
CA PRO A 43 8.72 2.09 2.73
C PRO A 43 8.38 3.56 2.41
N ARG A 44 8.94 4.11 1.32
CA ARG A 44 8.56 5.43 0.76
C ARG A 44 7.91 5.29 -0.60
N LEU A 45 6.98 6.20 -0.89
CA LEU A 45 6.52 6.53 -2.23
C LEU A 45 7.64 7.22 -3.04
N GLN A 46 7.94 6.73 -4.24
CA GLN A 46 8.84 7.42 -5.17
C GLN A 46 8.06 8.32 -6.12
N VAL A 47 8.58 9.54 -6.31
CA VAL A 47 8.11 10.51 -7.29
C VAL A 47 9.23 10.79 -8.26
N THR A 48 9.03 10.46 -9.53
CA THR A 48 10.01 10.82 -10.55
C THR A 48 9.66 12.19 -11.10
N VAL A 49 10.61 13.12 -11.04
CA VAL A 49 10.41 14.42 -11.66
C VAL A 49 11.66 14.97 -12.34
N LYS A 50 11.59 15.15 -13.67
CA LYS A 50 12.72 15.52 -14.53
C LYS A 50 13.95 14.60 -14.35
N GLY A 51 13.73 13.30 -14.10
CA GLY A 51 14.79 12.33 -13.86
C GLY A 51 15.33 12.28 -12.42
N GLU A 52 14.86 13.16 -11.52
CA GLU A 52 15.15 13.08 -10.09
C GLU A 52 14.03 12.34 -9.35
N THR A 53 14.38 11.26 -8.65
CA THR A 53 13.47 10.57 -7.73
C THR A 53 13.47 11.30 -6.39
N LYS A 54 12.31 11.84 -6.00
CA LYS A 54 12.09 12.43 -4.68
C LYS A 54 10.99 11.67 -3.95
N PRO A 55 11.04 11.61 -2.62
CA PRO A 55 9.99 10.95 -1.86
C PRO A 55 8.69 11.78 -1.88
N LEU A 56 7.54 11.14 -2.14
CA LEU A 56 6.25 11.73 -1.77
C LEU A 56 6.01 11.37 -0.31
N PRO A 57 5.82 12.34 0.59
CA PRO A 57 5.39 12.00 1.93
C PRO A 57 3.92 11.53 1.87
N LEU A 58 3.70 10.24 2.15
CA LEU A 58 2.46 9.80 2.80
C LEU A 58 2.25 10.72 4.01
N GLN A 59 1.05 11.25 4.17
CA GLN A 59 0.72 12.14 5.29
C GLN A 59 0.10 11.34 6.41
N ARG A 60 -0.79 10.41 6.05
CA ARG A 60 -1.60 9.66 7.02
C ARG A 60 -2.13 8.37 6.43
N THR A 61 -2.20 7.33 7.25
CA THR A 61 -2.93 6.09 6.98
C THR A 61 -4.02 5.93 8.02
N ASP A 62 -5.25 5.72 7.60
CA ASP A 62 -6.38 5.38 8.46
C ASP A 62 -6.83 3.96 8.13
N VAL A 63 -6.94 3.12 9.15
CA VAL A 63 -7.40 1.73 9.02
C VAL A 63 -8.66 1.55 9.84
N PHE A 64 -9.71 1.07 9.19
CA PHE A 64 -10.96 0.69 9.84
C PHE A 64 -11.20 -0.80 9.57
N ALA A 65 -11.29 -1.60 10.62
CA ALA A 65 -11.46 -3.04 10.52
C ALA A 65 -12.74 -3.48 11.23
N GLU A 66 -13.59 -4.21 10.52
CA GLU A 66 -14.74 -4.92 11.07
C GLU A 66 -14.42 -6.41 11.14
N LEU A 67 -14.27 -6.93 12.35
CA LEU A 67 -13.94 -8.33 12.61
C LEU A 67 -15.20 -9.06 13.09
N SER A 68 -15.61 -10.03 12.27
CA SER A 68 -16.56 -11.07 12.63
C SER A 68 -15.82 -12.32 13.06
N THR A 69 -16.55 -13.38 13.47
CA THR A 69 -15.94 -14.63 13.93
C THR A 69 -14.89 -15.18 12.96
N HIS A 70 -15.12 -15.12 11.64
CA HIS A 70 -14.29 -15.82 10.64
C HIS A 70 -13.61 -14.90 9.62
N VAL A 71 -14.03 -13.64 9.54
CA VAL A 71 -13.62 -12.72 8.47
C VAL A 71 -13.40 -11.33 9.06
N ALA A 72 -12.29 -10.71 8.68
CA ALA A 72 -12.06 -9.29 8.82
C ALA A 72 -12.36 -8.59 7.49
N THR A 73 -13.13 -7.51 7.54
CA THR A 73 -13.30 -6.56 6.44
C THR A 73 -12.55 -5.31 6.81
N VAL A 74 -11.64 -4.84 5.95
CA VAL A 74 -10.73 -3.75 6.29
C VAL A 74 -10.76 -2.70 5.19
N ASP A 75 -11.04 -1.47 5.59
CA ASP A 75 -10.95 -0.27 4.77
C ASP A 75 -9.67 0.50 5.17
N VAL A 76 -8.78 0.72 4.21
CA VAL A 76 -7.52 1.45 4.39
C VAL A 76 -7.57 2.72 3.55
N VAL A 77 -7.42 3.88 4.19
CA VAL A 77 -7.35 5.18 3.53
C VAL A 77 -5.96 5.76 3.70
N GLN A 78 -5.28 6.04 2.59
CA GLN A 78 -3.96 6.64 2.59
C GLN A 78 -4.00 8.01 1.94
N THR A 79 -3.55 9.02 2.69
CA THR A 79 -3.58 10.42 2.25
C THR A 79 -2.19 10.89 1.84
N TYR A 80 -2.07 11.34 0.59
CA TYR A 80 -0.84 11.83 -0.01
C TYR A 80 -1.02 13.27 -0.47
N LYS A 81 0.08 14.03 -0.55
CA LYS A 81 0.05 15.40 -1.05
C LYS A 81 1.14 15.68 -2.06
N ASN A 82 0.77 16.20 -3.23
CA ASN A 82 1.75 16.70 -4.18
C ASN A 82 2.20 18.11 -3.80
N GLU A 83 3.32 18.22 -3.08
CA GLU A 83 3.92 19.51 -2.73
C GLU A 83 4.71 20.17 -3.87
N PHE A 84 4.83 19.50 -5.03
CA PHE A 84 5.54 20.06 -6.17
C PHE A 84 4.67 21.06 -6.93
N LYS A 85 5.32 22.03 -7.60
CA LYS A 85 4.68 23.02 -8.49
C LYS A 85 4.34 22.47 -9.89
N ARG A 86 4.30 21.14 -10.04
CA ARG A 86 4.13 20.44 -11.32
C ARG A 86 3.40 19.11 -11.09
N PRO A 87 2.73 18.56 -12.12
CA PRO A 87 2.17 17.23 -12.02
C PRO A 87 3.25 16.18 -11.75
N ILE A 88 2.89 15.13 -11.02
CA ILE A 88 3.80 14.04 -10.67
C ILE A 88 3.15 12.67 -10.87
N ASP A 89 3.98 11.65 -11.07
CA ASP A 89 3.60 10.25 -10.94
C ASP A 89 4.12 9.71 -9.59
N ALA A 90 3.36 8.82 -8.95
CA ALA A 90 3.71 8.19 -7.68
C ALA A 90 3.55 6.67 -7.75
N VAL A 91 4.50 5.93 -7.18
CA VAL A 91 4.46 4.46 -7.07
C VAL A 91 4.72 4.03 -5.63
N TYR A 92 3.77 3.30 -5.05
CA TYR A 92 3.79 2.79 -3.67
C TYR A 92 3.76 1.28 -3.66
N VAL A 93 4.54 0.68 -2.76
CA VAL A 93 4.47 -0.76 -2.50
C VAL A 93 4.08 -0.94 -1.05
N PHE A 94 3.01 -1.69 -0.81
CA PHE A 94 2.49 -1.94 0.52
C PHE A 94 2.21 -3.43 0.74
N PRO A 95 2.29 -3.88 2.01
CA PRO A 95 1.93 -5.23 2.34
C PRO A 95 0.41 -5.34 2.52
N LEU A 96 -0.12 -6.51 2.18
CA LEU A 96 -1.42 -6.96 2.68
C LEU A 96 -1.23 -8.35 3.32
N PRO A 97 -2.12 -8.79 4.22
CA PRO A 97 -2.10 -10.16 4.70
C PRO A 97 -2.10 -11.15 3.53
N GLU A 98 -1.34 -12.25 3.61
CA GLU A 98 -1.19 -13.22 2.50
C GLU A 98 -2.52 -13.86 2.07
N ASN A 99 -3.48 -13.90 2.99
CA ASN A 99 -4.82 -14.44 2.81
C ASN A 99 -5.89 -13.34 2.63
N ALA A 100 -5.49 -12.11 2.34
CA ALA A 100 -6.39 -11.02 1.99
C ALA A 100 -6.76 -11.05 0.50
N ALA A 101 -7.99 -10.61 0.20
CA ALA A 101 -8.45 -10.35 -1.15
C ALA A 101 -8.99 -8.92 -1.23
N VAL A 102 -8.39 -8.10 -2.10
CA VAL A 102 -8.88 -6.74 -2.39
C VAL A 102 -10.19 -6.85 -3.17
N ASP A 103 -11.22 -6.12 -2.76
CA ASP A 103 -12.52 -6.11 -3.43
C ASP A 103 -12.96 -4.73 -3.93
N ASP A 104 -12.43 -3.64 -3.37
CA ASP A 104 -12.70 -2.28 -3.80
C ASP A 104 -11.44 -1.40 -3.77
N LEU A 105 -11.35 -0.50 -4.74
CA LEU A 105 -10.31 0.52 -4.81
C LEU A 105 -10.93 1.82 -5.32
N LYS A 106 -10.79 2.88 -4.53
CA LYS A 106 -11.22 4.23 -4.89
C LYS A 106 -10.07 5.21 -4.72
N ILE A 107 -10.07 6.24 -5.55
CA ILE A 107 -9.14 7.35 -5.44
C ILE A 107 -9.90 8.65 -5.47
N GLU A 108 -9.69 9.47 -4.45
CA GLU A 108 -10.17 10.84 -4.43
C GLU A 108 -9.01 11.78 -4.76
N VAL A 109 -9.18 12.63 -5.76
CA VAL A 109 -8.18 13.62 -6.19
C VAL A 109 -8.87 14.82 -6.84
N ALA A 110 -8.43 16.03 -6.49
CA ALA A 110 -9.00 17.28 -7.01
C ALA A 110 -10.54 17.34 -6.93
N GLY A 111 -11.11 16.84 -5.82
CA GLY A 111 -12.55 16.81 -5.56
C GLY A 111 -13.35 15.78 -6.39
N ARG A 112 -12.69 14.80 -7.01
CA ARG A 112 -13.33 13.74 -7.82
C ARG A 112 -12.98 12.38 -7.26
N VAL A 113 -13.97 11.48 -7.22
CA VAL A 113 -13.77 10.07 -6.87
C VAL A 113 -13.68 9.23 -8.14
N ILE A 114 -12.62 8.45 -8.24
CA ILE A 114 -12.35 7.51 -9.31
C ILE A 114 -12.48 6.11 -8.72
N VAL A 115 -13.41 5.32 -9.24
CA VAL A 115 -13.62 3.92 -8.80
C VAL A 115 -12.89 3.00 -9.75
N ALA A 116 -12.18 2.02 -9.21
CA ALA A 116 -11.39 1.12 -10.01
C ALA A 116 -12.22 -0.07 -10.53
N GLU A 117 -11.98 -0.46 -11.77
CA GLU A 117 -12.54 -1.65 -12.40
C GLU A 117 -11.53 -2.78 -12.42
N ILE A 118 -11.98 -4.00 -12.08
CA ILE A 118 -11.13 -5.19 -12.14
C ILE A 118 -10.91 -5.58 -13.60
N GLN A 119 -9.66 -5.65 -14.02
CA GLN A 119 -9.24 -6.02 -15.36
C GLN A 119 -8.07 -7.02 -15.33
N ARG A 120 -7.78 -7.64 -16.47
CA ARG A 120 -6.53 -8.42 -16.61
C ARG A 120 -5.34 -7.48 -16.54
N ARG A 121 -4.25 -7.92 -15.92
CA ARG A 121 -3.02 -7.11 -15.74
C ARG A 121 -2.58 -6.35 -16.98
N GLU A 122 -2.46 -7.03 -18.12
CA GLU A 122 -1.99 -6.42 -19.37
C GLU A 122 -2.97 -5.36 -19.91
N ASP A 123 -4.27 -5.58 -19.75
CA ASP A 123 -5.31 -4.65 -20.21
C ASP A 123 -5.36 -3.40 -19.31
N ALA A 124 -5.27 -3.61 -17.99
CA ALA A 124 -5.17 -2.54 -17.01
C ALA A 124 -3.93 -1.67 -17.22
N ARG A 125 -2.75 -2.29 -17.44
CA ARG A 125 -1.50 -1.59 -17.75
C ARG A 125 -1.59 -0.74 -19.00
N LYS A 126 -2.11 -1.30 -20.10
CA LYS A 126 -2.29 -0.55 -21.35
C LYS A 126 -3.16 0.67 -21.16
N THR A 127 -4.25 0.50 -20.43
CA THR A 127 -5.20 1.59 -20.21
C THR A 127 -4.63 2.65 -19.27
N TYR A 128 -3.95 2.24 -18.20
CA TYR A 128 -3.19 3.13 -17.31
C TYR A 128 -2.15 3.94 -18.10
N GLU A 129 -1.31 3.30 -18.91
CA GLU A 129 -0.28 3.97 -19.69
C GLU A 129 -0.85 4.91 -20.75
N ALA A 130 -1.97 4.55 -21.39
CA ALA A 130 -2.68 5.44 -22.31
C ALA A 130 -3.20 6.69 -21.60
N ALA A 131 -3.83 6.53 -20.43
CA ALA A 131 -4.33 7.64 -19.64
C ALA A 131 -3.22 8.54 -19.10
N ARG A 132 -2.15 7.93 -18.60
CA ARG A 132 -0.92 8.62 -18.17
C ARG A 132 -0.34 9.47 -19.29
N LYS A 133 -0.18 8.91 -20.49
CA LYS A 133 0.32 9.65 -21.68
C LYS A 133 -0.61 10.76 -22.14
N ALA A 134 -1.91 10.61 -21.93
CA ALA A 134 -2.91 11.63 -22.23
C ALA A 134 -2.99 12.76 -21.18
N GLY A 135 -2.17 12.70 -20.11
CA GLY A 135 -2.20 13.70 -19.03
C GLY A 135 -3.34 13.51 -18.04
N ASN A 136 -4.09 12.41 -18.13
CA ASN A 136 -5.19 12.11 -17.22
C ASN A 136 -4.66 11.55 -15.90
N THR A 137 -5.30 11.92 -14.79
CA THR A 137 -5.08 11.24 -13.52
C THR A 137 -5.65 9.82 -13.61
N ALA A 138 -4.79 8.84 -13.39
CA ALA A 138 -5.11 7.43 -13.51
C ALA A 138 -4.40 6.64 -12.44
N ALA A 139 -4.93 5.47 -12.11
CA ALA A 139 -4.34 4.64 -11.10
C ALA A 139 -4.47 3.16 -11.38
N LEU A 140 -3.47 2.43 -10.89
CA LEU A 140 -3.27 1.03 -11.15
C LEU A 140 -2.81 0.34 -9.87
N LEU A 141 -3.57 -0.65 -9.41
CA LEU A 141 -3.16 -1.54 -8.32
C LEU A 141 -2.77 -2.90 -8.89
N GLU A 142 -1.54 -3.33 -8.64
CA GLU A 142 -1.04 -4.62 -9.09
C GLU A 142 -0.63 -5.50 -7.91
N GLN A 143 -1.09 -6.74 -7.90
CA GLN A 143 -0.53 -7.76 -7.02
C GLN A 143 0.81 -8.28 -7.58
N GLU A 144 1.87 -8.20 -6.79
CA GLU A 144 3.19 -8.75 -7.12
C GLU A 144 3.37 -10.14 -6.54
N ARG A 145 3.01 -10.28 -5.27
CA ARG A 145 3.05 -11.52 -4.48
C ARG A 145 1.81 -11.57 -3.59
N PRO A 146 1.50 -12.72 -2.95
CA PRO A 146 0.34 -12.83 -2.06
C PRO A 146 0.21 -11.68 -1.05
N ASN A 147 1.34 -11.24 -0.48
CA ASN A 147 1.40 -10.13 0.49
C ASN A 147 2.03 -8.83 -0.03
N ILE A 148 2.22 -8.64 -1.33
CA ILE A 148 2.88 -7.43 -1.85
C ILE A 148 2.08 -6.86 -3.01
N PHE A 149 1.68 -5.61 -2.85
CA PHE A 149 0.90 -4.86 -3.82
C PHE A 149 1.63 -3.58 -4.21
N THR A 150 1.57 -3.24 -5.50
CA THR A 150 2.10 -2.00 -6.06
C THR A 150 0.94 -1.13 -6.53
N GLN A 151 0.79 0.05 -5.93
CA GLN A 151 -0.11 1.10 -6.39
C GLN A 151 0.66 2.13 -7.21
N SER A 152 0.20 2.42 -8.41
CA SER A 152 0.69 3.54 -9.23
C SER A 152 -0.40 4.57 -9.40
N VAL A 153 -0.06 5.86 -9.30
CA VAL A 153 -0.96 6.99 -9.58
C VAL A 153 -0.23 7.97 -10.50
N ALA A 154 -0.81 8.23 -11.67
CA ALA A 154 -0.25 9.11 -12.69
C ALA A 154 -0.85 10.52 -12.62
N ASN A 155 -0.09 11.52 -13.07
CA ASN A 155 -0.55 12.90 -13.31
C ASN A 155 -1.31 13.53 -12.12
N ILE A 156 -0.75 13.39 -10.92
CA ILE A 156 -1.25 14.05 -9.71
C ILE A 156 -1.04 15.56 -9.87
N PRO A 157 -2.06 16.42 -9.83
CA PRO A 157 -1.87 17.85 -10.06
C PRO A 157 -1.06 18.54 -8.95
N PRO A 158 -0.41 19.68 -9.24
CA PRO A 158 0.35 20.45 -8.25
C PRO A 158 -0.51 20.88 -7.05
N GLY A 159 -0.03 20.69 -5.83
CA GLY A 159 -0.70 21.13 -4.61
C GLY A 159 -1.87 20.26 -4.15
N GLU A 160 -2.31 19.30 -4.97
CA GLU A 160 -3.47 18.46 -4.68
C GLU A 160 -3.18 17.36 -3.64
N GLU A 161 -4.21 17.07 -2.87
CA GLU A 161 -4.27 15.89 -2.00
C GLU A 161 -4.87 14.71 -2.77
N ILE A 162 -4.37 13.51 -2.46
CA ILE A 162 -4.92 12.26 -2.96
C ILE A 162 -5.25 11.36 -1.79
N LYS A 163 -6.45 10.80 -1.80
CA LYS A 163 -6.82 9.70 -0.92
C LYS A 163 -6.95 8.43 -1.72
N VAL A 164 -6.14 7.42 -1.40
CA VAL A 164 -6.27 6.07 -1.94
C VAL A 164 -7.02 5.24 -0.90
N MET A 165 -8.16 4.68 -1.28
CA MET A 165 -9.03 3.89 -0.41
C MET A 165 -9.04 2.47 -0.93
N VAL A 166 -8.51 1.53 -0.15
CA VAL A 166 -8.45 0.11 -0.48
C VAL A 166 -9.34 -0.64 0.50
N ARG A 167 -10.27 -1.44 -0.01
CA ARG A 167 -11.03 -2.38 0.79
C ARG A 167 -10.60 -3.80 0.50
N PHE A 168 -10.37 -4.58 1.55
CA PHE A 168 -10.08 -6.00 1.42
C PHE A 168 -10.80 -6.81 2.49
N VAL A 169 -11.02 -8.08 2.16
CA VAL A 169 -11.47 -9.10 3.10
C VAL A 169 -10.34 -10.06 3.41
N GLN A 170 -10.24 -10.48 4.67
CA GLN A 170 -9.24 -11.42 5.15
C GLN A 170 -9.92 -12.53 5.94
N GLN A 171 -9.58 -13.78 5.63
CA GLN A 171 -9.99 -14.90 6.46
C GLN A 171 -9.22 -14.91 7.78
N LEU A 172 -9.91 -15.02 8.90
CA LEU A 172 -9.27 -15.16 10.21
C LEU A 172 -8.94 -16.63 10.47
N THR A 173 -7.76 -16.88 11.05
CA THR A 173 -7.32 -18.24 11.39
C THR A 173 -7.63 -18.49 12.86
N HIS A 174 -8.21 -19.65 13.15
CA HIS A 174 -8.52 -20.09 14.50
C HIS A 174 -7.54 -21.20 14.90
N ASP A 175 -6.93 -21.07 16.07
CA ASP A 175 -6.14 -22.13 16.68
C ASP A 175 -6.49 -22.24 18.18
N GLY A 176 -6.85 -23.43 18.63
CA GLY A 176 -7.15 -23.67 20.05
C GLY A 176 -8.28 -22.84 20.70
N GLY A 177 -9.10 -22.13 19.92
CA GLY A 177 -10.10 -21.18 20.44
C GLY A 177 -9.65 -19.71 20.40
N GLU A 178 -8.41 -19.45 20.02
CA GLU A 178 -7.85 -18.12 19.80
C GLU A 178 -8.04 -17.69 18.34
N VAL A 179 -8.18 -16.39 18.12
CA VAL A 179 -8.26 -15.77 16.80
C VAL A 179 -7.21 -14.68 16.74
N GLU A 180 -6.32 -14.73 15.75
CA GLU A 180 -5.35 -13.66 15.54
C GLU A 180 -5.71 -12.85 14.29
N TRP A 181 -5.75 -11.53 14.44
CA TRP A 181 -5.74 -10.59 13.33
C TRP A 181 -4.46 -9.77 13.37
N ALA A 182 -3.69 -9.85 12.28
CA ALA A 182 -2.47 -9.07 12.10
C ALA A 182 -2.63 -8.13 10.90
N PHE A 183 -2.45 -6.83 11.14
CA PHE A 183 -2.38 -5.82 10.09
C PHE A 183 -0.92 -5.43 9.83
N PRO A 184 -0.38 -5.73 8.64
CA PRO A 184 1.01 -5.45 8.34
C PRO A 184 1.21 -3.96 8.08
N MET A 185 2.14 -3.34 8.79
CA MET A 185 2.46 -1.91 8.62
C MET A 185 3.76 -1.68 7.86
N VAL A 186 4.62 -2.70 7.77
CA VAL A 186 5.98 -2.58 7.22
C VAL A 186 6.26 -3.65 6.18
N VAL A 187 6.82 -3.26 5.04
CA VAL A 187 7.49 -4.23 4.15
C VAL A 187 8.93 -4.42 4.63
N GLY A 188 9.18 -5.48 5.40
CA GLY A 188 10.51 -5.79 5.89
C GLY A 188 11.53 -6.10 4.77
N PRO A 189 12.84 -5.88 5.00
CA PRO A 189 13.88 -6.25 4.04
C PRO A 189 13.81 -7.74 3.68
N ARG A 190 13.89 -8.04 2.39
CA ARG A 190 13.84 -9.42 1.90
C ARG A 190 15.23 -9.87 1.46
N PHE A 191 15.54 -11.14 1.70
CA PHE A 191 16.75 -11.76 1.16
C PHE A 191 16.59 -11.96 -0.35
N ILE A 192 17.51 -11.37 -1.13
CA ILE A 192 17.53 -11.47 -2.59
C ILE A 192 18.81 -12.23 -3.01
N PRO A 193 18.75 -13.55 -3.22
CA PRO A 193 19.88 -14.30 -3.76
C PRO A 193 20.05 -14.10 -5.27
N GLY A 194 21.19 -14.57 -5.80
CA GLY A 194 21.44 -14.64 -7.24
C GLY A 194 22.28 -13.51 -7.81
N ASN A 195 22.51 -13.56 -9.12
CA ASN A 195 23.27 -12.54 -9.86
C ASN A 195 22.34 -11.51 -10.49
N PRO A 196 22.70 -10.21 -10.47
CA PRO A 196 21.88 -9.17 -11.09
C PRO A 196 21.64 -9.38 -12.59
N THR A 197 20.39 -9.24 -13.03
CA THR A 197 19.93 -9.37 -14.43
C THR A 197 19.30 -8.09 -14.97
N GLY A 198 18.96 -7.13 -14.11
CA GLY A 198 18.38 -5.85 -14.50
C GLY A 198 17.58 -5.20 -13.37
N ALA A 199 16.67 -4.29 -13.71
CA ALA A 199 15.68 -3.75 -12.78
C ALA A 199 14.40 -3.38 -13.55
N SER A 200 13.29 -3.97 -13.16
CA SER A 200 11.95 -3.75 -13.71
C SER A 200 11.03 -2.93 -12.78
N GLY A 201 11.50 -2.65 -11.56
CA GLY A 201 10.84 -1.81 -10.56
C GLY A 201 11.76 -0.74 -9.97
N THR A 202 11.33 -0.18 -8.85
CA THR A 202 11.96 0.98 -8.18
C THR A 202 12.61 0.64 -6.84
N GLY A 203 12.68 -0.63 -6.49
CA GLY A 203 13.20 -1.14 -5.24
C GLY A 203 14.72 -0.99 -5.07
N TRP A 204 15.21 -1.24 -3.86
CA TRP A 204 16.63 -1.10 -3.52
C TRP A 204 17.50 -2.22 -4.10
N SER A 205 16.91 -3.38 -4.45
CA SER A 205 17.63 -4.49 -5.07
C SER A 205 17.40 -4.51 -6.58
N PRO A 206 18.42 -4.81 -7.41
CA PRO A 206 18.19 -5.21 -8.80
C PRO A 206 17.47 -6.57 -8.85
N ASP A 207 16.81 -6.84 -9.97
CA ASP A 207 16.31 -8.18 -10.33
C ASP A 207 17.49 -9.14 -10.48
N THR A 208 17.29 -10.40 -10.09
CA THR A 208 18.32 -11.43 -10.17
C THR A 208 17.84 -12.66 -10.95
N ASP A 209 18.77 -13.55 -11.30
CA ASP A 209 18.47 -14.86 -11.88
C ASP A 209 17.61 -15.75 -10.94
N ALA A 210 17.72 -15.57 -9.62
CA ALA A 210 16.94 -16.30 -8.63
C ALA A 210 15.66 -15.57 -8.18
N VAL A 211 15.63 -14.24 -8.27
CA VAL A 211 14.48 -13.39 -7.92
C VAL A 211 14.24 -12.36 -9.04
N PRO A 212 13.56 -12.74 -10.12
CA PRO A 212 13.41 -11.90 -11.31
C PRO A 212 12.55 -10.65 -11.11
N ASP A 213 11.86 -10.54 -9.98
CA ASP A 213 10.99 -9.44 -9.57
C ASP A 213 11.53 -8.65 -8.37
N ALA A 214 12.80 -8.85 -7.98
CA ALA A 214 13.37 -8.29 -6.76
C ALA A 214 13.18 -6.78 -6.65
N SER A 215 13.41 -6.04 -7.75
CA SER A 215 13.24 -4.58 -7.81
C SER A 215 11.79 -4.12 -7.64
N ARG A 216 10.81 -5.03 -7.67
CA ARG A 216 9.37 -4.72 -7.53
C ARG A 216 8.84 -5.08 -6.14
N ILE A 217 9.58 -5.89 -5.38
CA ILE A 217 9.20 -6.41 -4.06
C ILE A 217 10.10 -5.89 -2.93
N THR A 218 11.07 -5.02 -3.24
CA THR A 218 12.05 -4.47 -2.29
C THR A 218 11.92 -2.95 -2.18
N PRO A 219 10.80 -2.42 -1.66
CA PRO A 219 10.63 -0.96 -1.59
C PRO A 219 11.78 -0.31 -0.82
N PRO A 220 12.20 0.91 -1.22
CA PRO A 220 13.29 1.62 -0.56
C PRO A 220 13.09 1.73 0.94
N ILE A 221 14.20 1.57 1.65
CA ILE A 221 14.26 1.53 3.09
C ILE A 221 14.60 2.94 3.60
N VAL A 222 13.87 3.45 4.60
CA VAL A 222 14.24 4.69 5.30
C VAL A 222 15.56 4.47 6.07
N GLY A 223 16.54 5.36 5.89
CA GLY A 223 17.84 5.26 6.58
C GLY A 223 17.76 5.66 8.05
N ASP A 224 18.77 5.27 8.83
CA ASP A 224 18.84 5.48 10.28
C ASP A 224 18.58 6.95 10.68
N GLY A 225 17.77 7.16 11.72
CA GLY A 225 17.44 8.49 12.24
C GLY A 225 16.40 9.28 11.43
N LEU A 226 15.86 8.69 10.37
CA LEU A 226 14.78 9.29 9.57
C LEU A 226 13.44 8.61 9.90
N ARG A 227 12.38 9.41 10.07
CA ARG A 227 11.00 8.94 10.25
C ARG A 227 10.30 8.91 8.89
N SER A 228 9.51 7.87 8.59
CA SER A 228 8.49 8.01 7.55
C SER A 228 7.50 9.04 8.08
N GLY A 229 7.45 10.24 7.50
CA GLY A 229 6.71 11.38 8.04
C GLY A 229 5.18 11.24 7.99
N HIS A 230 4.62 10.06 8.22
CA HIS A 230 3.19 9.78 8.28
C HIS A 230 2.83 9.10 9.60
N ASP A 231 1.59 9.34 9.99
CA ASP A 231 0.96 8.73 11.16
C ASP A 231 -0.04 7.68 10.70
N ILE A 232 -0.27 6.67 11.55
CA ILE A 232 -1.32 5.67 11.36
C ILE A 232 -2.35 5.75 12.49
N SER A 233 -3.62 5.59 12.14
CA SER A 233 -4.68 5.26 13.10
C SER A 233 -5.30 3.92 12.74
N ILE A 234 -5.70 3.16 13.75
CA ILE A 234 -6.44 1.90 13.60
C ILE A 234 -7.67 1.97 14.49
N GLU A 235 -8.82 1.73 13.89
CA GLU A 235 -10.09 1.49 14.57
C GLU A 235 -10.56 0.07 14.22
N VAL A 236 -10.98 -0.67 15.25
CA VAL A 236 -11.44 -2.06 15.13
C VAL A 236 -12.81 -2.18 15.78
N LEU A 237 -13.77 -2.68 15.02
CA LEU A 237 -15.07 -3.11 15.49
C LEU A 237 -15.09 -4.63 15.59
N LEU A 238 -15.27 -5.15 16.80
CA LEU A 238 -15.40 -6.56 17.10
C LEU A 238 -16.88 -6.92 17.28
N ASP A 239 -17.47 -7.56 16.27
CA ASP A 239 -18.81 -8.13 16.31
C ASP A 239 -18.74 -9.63 15.98
N THR A 240 -18.25 -10.40 16.96
CA THR A 240 -17.95 -11.82 16.79
C THR A 240 -19.16 -12.72 17.02
N GLY A 241 -20.28 -12.18 17.52
CA GLY A 241 -21.46 -12.95 17.94
C GLY A 241 -21.20 -13.94 19.09
N LEU A 242 -20.01 -13.91 19.68
CA LEU A 242 -19.57 -14.79 20.78
C LEU A 242 -18.96 -13.93 21.89
N PRO A 243 -19.09 -14.34 23.17
CA PRO A 243 -18.39 -13.67 24.25
C PRO A 243 -16.88 -13.70 24.04
N ILE A 244 -16.22 -12.56 24.19
CA ILE A 244 -14.76 -12.43 24.19
C ILE A 244 -14.29 -12.61 25.64
N GLU A 245 -13.56 -13.69 25.93
CA GLU A 245 -13.07 -13.97 27.28
C GLU A 245 -11.80 -13.18 27.63
N ASP A 246 -10.92 -13.03 26.65
CA ASP A 246 -9.66 -12.29 26.76
C ASP A 246 -9.41 -11.54 25.45
N LEU A 247 -8.91 -10.31 25.53
CA LEU A 247 -8.62 -9.46 24.39
C LEU A 247 -7.24 -8.83 24.60
N GLN A 248 -6.30 -9.12 23.70
CA GLN A 248 -4.91 -8.71 23.84
C GLN A 248 -4.37 -8.04 22.57
N THR A 249 -3.63 -6.96 22.76
CA THR A 249 -2.85 -6.30 21.72
C THR A 249 -1.36 -6.32 22.08
N PRO A 250 -0.65 -7.44 21.83
CA PRO A 250 0.72 -7.61 22.29
C PRO A 250 1.72 -6.62 21.67
N THR A 251 1.37 -5.99 20.55
CA THR A 251 2.28 -5.08 19.82
C THR A 251 2.04 -3.60 20.06
N HIS A 252 0.85 -3.18 20.51
CA HIS A 252 0.49 -1.77 20.65
C HIS A 252 -0.44 -1.54 21.84
N GLU A 253 -0.35 -0.35 22.44
CA GLU A 253 -1.34 0.14 23.39
C GLU A 253 -2.63 0.59 22.67
N VAL A 254 -3.78 0.28 23.25
CA VAL A 254 -5.09 0.56 22.67
C VAL A 254 -6.06 1.03 23.74
N GLU A 255 -7.05 1.80 23.31
CA GLU A 255 -8.24 2.12 24.09
C GLU A 255 -9.38 1.23 23.60
N SER A 256 -10.19 0.69 24.52
CA SER A 256 -11.33 -0.15 24.14
C SER A 256 -12.54 0.06 25.03
N TRP A 257 -13.72 -0.18 24.45
CA TRP A 257 -14.98 -0.15 25.17
C TRP A 257 -15.99 -1.10 24.51
N SER A 258 -16.92 -1.65 25.30
CA SER A 258 -17.96 -2.54 24.80
C SER A 258 -19.34 -1.89 24.92
N GLU A 259 -20.18 -2.13 23.92
CA GLU A 259 -21.59 -1.75 23.91
C GLU A 259 -22.46 -2.78 24.65
N GLU A 260 -23.69 -2.40 25.02
CA GLU A 260 -24.65 -3.30 25.69
C GLU A 260 -25.05 -4.51 24.84
N ASN A 261 -24.93 -4.42 23.51
CA ASN A 261 -25.24 -5.49 22.56
C ASN A 261 -24.09 -6.52 22.39
N GLY A 262 -22.96 -6.32 23.06
CA GLY A 262 -21.78 -7.20 23.00
C GLY A 262 -20.74 -6.82 21.95
N VAL A 263 -20.96 -5.76 21.17
CA VAL A 263 -19.97 -5.24 20.21
C VAL A 263 -18.86 -4.52 20.97
N THR A 264 -17.60 -4.81 20.64
CA THR A 264 -16.44 -4.15 21.25
C THR A 264 -15.73 -3.27 20.25
N HIS A 265 -15.46 -2.03 20.64
CA HIS A 265 -14.68 -1.07 19.88
C HIS A 265 -13.28 -0.99 20.45
N LEU A 266 -12.30 -0.86 19.56
CA LEU A 266 -10.90 -0.71 19.91
C LEU A 266 -10.27 0.33 19.00
N SER A 267 -9.49 1.25 19.58
CA SER A 267 -8.71 2.24 18.84
C SER A 267 -7.26 2.22 19.27
N LEU A 268 -6.34 2.32 18.31
CA LEU A 268 -4.92 2.51 18.58
C LEU A 268 -4.71 3.78 19.42
N ALA A 269 -3.89 3.71 20.46
CA ALA A 269 -3.59 4.88 21.27
C ALA A 269 -2.84 5.94 20.46
N ASP A 270 -3.11 7.24 20.68
CA ASP A 270 -2.55 8.35 19.89
C ASP A 270 -1.01 8.34 19.80
N HIS A 271 -0.34 7.86 20.85
CA HIS A 271 1.12 7.80 20.94
C HIS A 271 1.74 6.60 20.20
N GLU A 272 0.92 5.64 19.77
CA GLU A 272 1.31 4.46 18.97
C GLU A 272 1.12 4.70 17.45
N SER A 273 0.94 5.96 17.03
CA SER A 273 0.72 6.37 15.64
C SER A 273 1.91 6.17 14.68
N LEU A 274 3.01 5.57 15.14
CA LEU A 274 4.19 5.26 14.32
C LEU A 274 4.10 3.84 13.74
N PRO A 275 4.03 3.68 12.40
CA PRO A 275 3.76 2.38 11.80
C PRO A 275 5.01 1.47 11.71
N ASN A 276 5.78 1.31 12.79
CA ASN A 276 7.10 0.67 12.78
C ASN A 276 7.10 -0.87 12.98
N ARG A 277 5.94 -1.46 13.24
CA ARG A 277 5.73 -2.90 13.47
C ARG A 277 4.28 -3.26 13.16
N ASP A 278 4.00 -4.53 12.97
CA ASP A 278 2.64 -4.98 12.65
C ASP A 278 1.71 -4.85 13.86
N PHE A 279 0.48 -4.43 13.62
CA PHE A 279 -0.57 -4.45 14.64
C PHE A 279 -1.10 -5.87 14.77
N VAL A 280 -1.16 -6.39 16.00
CA VAL A 280 -1.63 -7.73 16.31
C VAL A 280 -2.72 -7.64 17.36
N LEU A 281 -3.86 -8.26 17.07
CA LEU A 281 -4.99 -8.42 17.96
C LEU A 281 -5.26 -9.91 18.14
N ARG A 282 -5.48 -10.32 19.39
CA ARG A 282 -5.82 -11.68 19.82
C ARG A 282 -7.01 -11.69 20.74
#